data_AF-A0A077PNN8-F1
#
_entry.id   AF-A0A077PNN8-F1
#
_cell.length_a   1.000
_cell.length_b   1.000
_cell.length_c   1.000
_cell.angle_alpha   90.00
_cell.angle_beta   90.00
_cell.angle_gamma   90.00
#
_symmetry.space_group_name_H-M   'P 1'
#
loop_
_entity.id
_entity.type
_entity.pdbx_description
1 polymer ?
#
loop_
_entity_poly.entity_id
_entity_poly.type
_entity_poly.pdbx_seq_one_letter_code
_entity_poly.pdbx_strand_id
1 'polypeptide(L)'
;MINRRLEWMAASALASGTITVAGDGYETKVVNFGRSADLTVTLSGSDKWPTKVDAGKTNTQPTQDIEAWSQRILKNSGAVPTDLVFTTQSWNAFRLDTTVTDSAIKFPALNPYGNQINPGTQVQKGAVYKGHWGQFDLWVYNDWFIDPVDGKEKPILPEGTVIMSGADLMGTRMFGAIIDPAFIYGPMAYAPKSWLQEDPAQRFLMMQSAPLVIPSRVNEALCAMVV
;
A
#
# COMPACT_ATOMS: atom_id res chain seq x y z
N MET A 1 7.11 1.91 17.09
CA MET A 1 5.64 1.83 16.96
C MET A 1 5.06 2.90 16.04
N ILE A 2 5.39 4.19 16.21
CA ILE A 2 4.81 5.28 15.38
C ILE A 2 5.01 5.08 13.87
N ASN A 3 6.22 4.75 13.41
CA ASN A 3 6.47 4.48 11.98
C ASN A 3 5.58 3.37 11.41
N ARG A 4 5.30 2.32 12.20
CA ARG A 4 4.41 1.23 11.79
C ARG A 4 2.96 1.70 11.69
N ARG A 5 2.54 2.61 12.57
CA ARG A 5 1.21 3.24 12.49
C ARG A 5 1.09 4.17 11.28
N LEU A 6 2.12 4.96 10.98
CA LEU A 6 2.19 5.77 9.76
C LEU A 6 2.08 4.91 8.50
N GLU A 7 2.80 3.79 8.48
CA GLU A 7 2.75 2.83 7.37
C GLU A 7 1.35 2.24 7.20
N TRP A 8 0.73 1.79 8.30
CA TRP A 8 -0.64 1.28 8.27
C TRP A 8 -1.65 2.35 7.81
N MET A 9 -1.49 3.60 8.25
CA MET A 9 -2.32 4.72 7.79
C MET A 9 -2.16 4.98 6.28
N ALA A 10 -0.93 4.96 5.77
CA ALA A 10 -0.65 5.11 4.35
C ALA A 10 -1.28 3.98 3.54
N ALA A 11 -1.09 2.73 3.98
CA ALA A 11 -1.67 1.55 3.35
C ALA A 11 -3.20 1.58 3.36
N SER A 12 -3.83 1.96 4.49
CA SER A 12 -5.29 2.11 4.58
C SER A 12 -5.81 3.18 3.63
N ALA A 13 -5.14 4.33 3.54
CA ALA A 13 -5.50 5.40 2.63
C ALA A 13 -5.39 4.98 1.16
N LEU A 14 -4.33 4.25 0.79
CA LEU A 14 -4.14 3.72 -0.56
C LEU A 14 -5.09 2.57 -0.88
N ALA A 15 -5.43 1.72 0.08
CA ALA A 15 -6.29 0.56 -0.15
C ALA A 15 -7.77 0.95 -0.21
N SER A 16 -8.23 1.77 0.73
CA SER A 16 -9.66 2.07 0.88
C SER A 16 -10.05 3.51 0.53
N GLY A 17 -9.10 4.43 0.37
CA GLY A 17 -9.38 5.86 0.30
C GLY A 17 -9.80 6.46 1.65
N THR A 18 -9.72 5.68 2.72
CA THR A 18 -10.14 6.09 4.08
C THR A 18 -9.13 5.66 5.13
N ILE A 19 -9.13 6.36 6.27
CA ILE A 19 -8.40 5.95 7.48
C ILE A 19 -9.39 5.94 8.63
N THR A 20 -9.47 4.81 9.34
CA THR A 20 -10.20 4.73 10.59
C THR A 20 -9.25 5.04 11.75
N VAL A 21 -9.48 6.17 12.42
CA VAL A 21 -8.70 6.60 13.58
C VAL A 21 -9.44 6.18 14.83
N ALA A 22 -8.86 5.24 15.56
CA ALA A 22 -9.29 4.79 16.88
C ALA A 22 -8.12 4.86 17.87
N GLY A 23 -8.44 5.15 19.13
CA GLY A 23 -7.48 5.23 20.23
C GLY A 23 -8.19 5.24 21.59
N ASP A 24 -7.44 4.94 22.65
CA ASP A 24 -7.96 4.98 24.01
C ASP A 24 -8.39 6.41 24.39
N GLY A 25 -9.60 6.57 24.91
CA GLY A 25 -10.20 7.88 25.17
C GLY A 25 -10.52 8.72 23.93
N TYR A 26 -10.46 8.16 22.71
CA TYR A 26 -10.79 8.84 21.46
C TYR A 26 -11.92 8.12 20.72
N GLU A 27 -12.98 8.86 20.37
CA GLU A 27 -14.09 8.32 19.58
C GLU A 27 -13.59 7.87 18.20
N THR A 28 -13.95 6.65 17.78
CA THR A 28 -13.53 6.13 16.49
C THR A 28 -14.11 6.97 15.36
N LYS A 29 -13.25 7.55 14.52
CA LYS A 29 -13.65 8.39 13.37
C LYS A 29 -13.07 7.86 12.08
N VAL A 30 -13.90 7.89 11.03
CA VAL A 30 -13.48 7.55 9.67
C VAL A 30 -13.16 8.85 8.93
N VAL A 31 -11.91 9.00 8.54
CA VAL A 31 -11.46 10.07 7.64
C VAL A 31 -11.58 9.54 6.23
N ASN A 32 -12.54 10.04 5.46
CA ASN A 32 -12.70 9.71 4.06
C ASN A 32 -12.09 10.82 3.19
N PHE A 33 -11.12 10.47 2.34
CA PHE A 33 -10.44 11.42 1.47
C PHE A 33 -11.20 11.71 0.16
N GLY A 34 -12.32 11.02 -0.08
CA GLY A 34 -13.18 11.26 -1.23
C GLY A 34 -12.66 10.61 -2.52
N ARG A 35 -12.02 9.44 -2.44
CA ARG A 35 -11.61 8.70 -3.64
C ARG A 35 -12.81 8.30 -4.48
N SER A 36 -12.72 8.48 -5.79
CA SER A 36 -13.71 7.99 -6.74
C SER A 36 -13.93 6.48 -6.57
N ALA A 37 -15.20 6.06 -6.58
CA ALA A 37 -15.57 4.65 -6.46
C ALA A 37 -14.99 3.81 -7.61
N ASP A 38 -14.81 4.40 -8.79
CA ASP A 38 -14.24 3.75 -9.99
C ASP A 38 -12.78 3.28 -9.79
N LEU A 39 -12.10 3.81 -8.76
CA LEU A 39 -10.71 3.53 -8.40
C LEU A 39 -10.58 2.55 -7.22
N THR A 40 -11.71 1.99 -6.76
CA THR A 40 -11.73 0.91 -5.78
C THR A 40 -12.37 -0.31 -6.43
N VAL A 41 -11.55 -1.18 -6.99
CA VAL A 41 -11.98 -2.32 -7.81
C VAL A 41 -12.00 -3.59 -6.95
N THR A 42 -13.02 -4.42 -7.12
CA THR A 42 -13.08 -5.76 -6.55
C THR A 42 -13.53 -6.72 -7.63
N LEU A 43 -12.60 -7.57 -8.09
CA LEU A 43 -12.89 -8.60 -9.09
C LEU A 43 -13.64 -9.76 -8.42
N SER A 44 -14.60 -10.33 -9.15
CA SER A 44 -15.45 -11.40 -8.64
C SER A 44 -15.72 -12.44 -9.72
N GLY A 45 -16.08 -13.66 -9.31
CA GLY A 45 -16.38 -14.73 -10.25
C GLY A 45 -15.23 -15.04 -11.21
N SER A 46 -15.53 -15.03 -12.52
CA SER A 46 -14.59 -15.28 -13.61
C SER A 46 -13.61 -14.13 -13.87
N ASP A 47 -13.87 -12.95 -13.33
CA ASP A 47 -13.02 -11.77 -13.56
C ASP A 47 -11.78 -11.77 -12.67
N LYS A 48 -11.75 -12.63 -11.64
CA LYS A 48 -10.58 -12.80 -10.77
C LYS A 48 -9.39 -13.30 -11.58
N TRP A 49 -8.20 -12.83 -11.23
CA TRP A 49 -6.98 -13.28 -11.86
C TRP A 49 -6.76 -14.77 -11.54
N PRO A 50 -6.50 -15.59 -12.56
CA PRO A 50 -6.38 -17.03 -12.35
C PRO A 50 -5.12 -17.33 -11.52
N THR A 51 -5.30 -18.11 -10.46
CA THR A 51 -4.19 -18.63 -9.64
C THR A 51 -3.56 -19.89 -10.22
N LYS A 52 -4.16 -20.42 -11.30
CA LYS A 52 -3.67 -21.54 -12.08
C LYS A 52 -4.12 -21.37 -13.53
N VAL A 53 -3.19 -21.58 -14.45
CA VAL A 53 -3.46 -21.58 -15.91
C VAL A 53 -3.03 -22.93 -16.45
N ASP A 54 -3.90 -23.61 -17.18
CA ASP A 54 -3.58 -24.90 -17.79
C ASP A 54 -2.49 -24.75 -18.85
N ALA A 55 -1.63 -25.77 -18.97
CA ALA A 55 -0.54 -25.76 -19.93
C ALA A 55 -1.06 -25.54 -21.36
N GLY A 56 -0.51 -24.53 -22.06
CA GLY A 56 -0.90 -24.17 -23.42
C GLY A 56 -2.13 -23.28 -23.53
N LYS A 57 -2.74 -22.83 -22.42
CA LYS A 57 -3.79 -21.82 -22.43
C LYS A 57 -3.20 -20.41 -22.30
N THR A 58 -3.81 -19.48 -23.02
CA THR A 58 -3.48 -18.05 -22.96
C THR A 58 -4.24 -17.40 -21.81
N ASN A 59 -3.55 -16.57 -21.03
CA ASN A 59 -4.13 -15.72 -20.00
C ASN A 59 -3.55 -14.32 -20.17
N THR A 60 -4.41 -13.33 -20.40
CA THR A 60 -4.03 -11.92 -20.59
C THR A 60 -4.82 -10.98 -19.68
N GLN A 61 -5.60 -11.54 -18.74
CA GLN A 61 -6.52 -10.78 -17.91
C GLN A 61 -5.78 -9.75 -17.04
N PRO A 62 -4.69 -10.11 -16.32
CA PRO A 62 -3.95 -9.12 -15.52
C PRO A 62 -3.42 -7.94 -16.33
N THR A 63 -2.85 -8.19 -17.52
CA THR A 63 -2.33 -7.12 -18.38
C THR A 63 -3.45 -6.18 -18.87
N GLN A 64 -4.59 -6.72 -19.30
CA GLN A 64 -5.73 -5.93 -19.75
C GLN A 64 -6.33 -5.08 -18.61
N ASP A 65 -6.43 -5.66 -17.42
CA ASP A 65 -6.94 -4.97 -16.24
C ASP A 65 -6.05 -3.79 -15.84
N ILE A 66 -4.73 -4.00 -15.80
CA ILE A 66 -3.77 -2.93 -15.47
C ILE A 66 -3.85 -1.78 -16.47
N GLU A 67 -3.99 -2.07 -17.77
CA GLU A 67 -4.15 -1.04 -18.78
C GLU A 67 -5.48 -0.28 -18.63
N ALA A 68 -6.59 -0.99 -18.36
CA ALA A 68 -7.87 -0.36 -18.11
C ALA A 68 -7.84 0.53 -16.85
N TRP A 69 -7.19 0.08 -15.78
CA TRP A 69 -7.06 0.81 -14.53
C TRP A 69 -6.20 2.05 -14.65
N SER A 70 -5.11 2.00 -15.41
CA SER A 70 -4.26 3.17 -15.65
C SER A 70 -5.02 4.27 -16.41
N GLN A 71 -5.84 3.89 -17.40
CA GLN A 71 -6.72 4.81 -18.12
C GLN A 71 -7.80 5.42 -17.20
N ARG A 72 -8.32 4.66 -16.23
CA ARG A 72 -9.28 5.19 -15.24
C ARG A 72 -8.65 6.24 -14.34
N ILE A 73 -7.42 6.02 -13.89
CA ILE A 73 -6.67 7.00 -13.09
C ILE A 73 -6.45 8.27 -13.91
N LEU A 74 -5.97 8.14 -15.16
CA LEU A 74 -5.76 9.27 -16.05
C LEU A 74 -7.04 10.07 -16.28
N LYS A 75 -8.18 9.39 -16.50
CA LYS A 75 -9.49 10.03 -16.68
C LYS A 75 -9.98 10.77 -15.43
N ASN A 76 -9.79 10.20 -14.24
CA ASN A 76 -10.32 10.77 -12.98
C ASN A 76 -9.42 11.85 -12.38
N SER A 77 -8.11 11.80 -12.62
CA SER A 77 -7.13 12.64 -11.92
C SER A 77 -6.21 13.44 -12.84
N GLY A 78 -6.10 13.08 -14.12
CA GLY A 78 -5.09 13.60 -15.04
C GLY A 78 -3.65 13.16 -14.73
N ALA A 79 -3.44 12.32 -13.72
CA ALA A 79 -2.14 11.80 -13.33
C ALA A 79 -1.80 10.51 -14.10
N VAL A 80 -0.50 10.23 -14.20
CA VAL A 80 0.02 9.02 -14.82
C VAL A 80 0.62 8.13 -13.73
N PRO A 81 0.03 6.95 -13.45
CA PRO A 81 0.60 6.04 -12.46
C PRO A 81 1.89 5.39 -13.00
N THR A 82 2.89 5.25 -12.12
CA THR A 82 4.22 4.72 -12.43
C THR A 82 4.56 3.48 -11.64
N ASP A 83 3.84 3.18 -10.56
CA ASP A 83 4.18 2.11 -9.63
C ASP A 83 3.00 1.15 -9.45
N LEU A 84 3.32 -0.14 -9.45
CA LEU A 84 2.40 -1.23 -9.11
C LEU A 84 2.93 -1.99 -7.90
N VAL A 85 2.14 -2.01 -6.83
CA VAL A 85 2.45 -2.73 -5.60
C VAL A 85 1.51 -3.92 -5.47
N PHE A 86 2.10 -5.11 -5.47
CA PHE A 86 1.40 -6.39 -5.36
C PHE A 86 1.57 -6.99 -3.97
N THR A 87 0.57 -7.74 -3.53
CA THR A 87 0.72 -8.74 -2.46
C THR A 87 1.18 -10.08 -3.04
N THR A 88 1.58 -11.04 -2.21
CA THR A 88 2.10 -12.33 -2.69
C THR A 88 1.12 -13.03 -3.63
N GLN A 89 -0.16 -13.08 -3.28
CA GLN A 89 -1.16 -13.77 -4.10
C GLN A 89 -1.40 -13.08 -5.44
N SER A 90 -1.53 -11.75 -5.46
CA SER A 90 -1.73 -11.00 -6.70
C SER A 90 -0.49 -11.04 -7.60
N TRP A 91 0.73 -11.03 -7.03
CA TRP A 91 1.98 -11.23 -7.76
C TRP A 91 2.05 -12.61 -8.42
N ASN A 92 1.66 -13.67 -7.70
CA ASN A 92 1.65 -15.01 -8.24
C ASN A 92 0.65 -15.16 -9.38
N ALA A 93 -0.53 -14.54 -9.28
CA ALA A 93 -1.51 -14.52 -10.36
C ALA A 93 -1.03 -13.69 -11.56
N PHE A 94 -0.41 -12.53 -11.34
CA PHE A 94 0.17 -11.68 -12.39
C PHE A 94 1.26 -12.41 -13.20
N ARG A 95 2.12 -13.17 -12.52
CA ARG A 95 3.18 -13.98 -13.17
C ARG A 95 2.65 -15.08 -14.08
N LEU A 96 1.38 -15.46 -13.94
CA LEU A 96 0.72 -16.45 -14.82
C LEU A 96 0.12 -15.80 -16.07
N ASP A 97 0.20 -14.48 -16.22
CA ASP A 97 -0.13 -13.82 -17.47
C ASP A 97 0.87 -14.25 -18.55
N THR A 98 0.36 -14.76 -19.66
CA THR A 98 1.16 -15.27 -20.78
C THR A 98 1.93 -14.16 -21.49
N THR A 99 1.39 -12.94 -21.56
CA THR A 99 2.11 -11.80 -22.15
C THR A 99 3.32 -11.44 -21.30
N VAL A 100 3.18 -11.43 -19.99
CA VAL A 100 4.26 -11.17 -19.03
C VAL A 100 5.28 -12.30 -19.05
N THR A 101 4.80 -13.54 -19.05
CA THR A 101 5.63 -14.74 -19.04
C THR A 101 6.53 -14.81 -20.27
N ASP A 102 5.96 -14.61 -21.46
CA ASP A 102 6.71 -14.77 -22.69
C ASP A 102 7.59 -13.55 -22.99
N SER A 103 7.13 -12.33 -22.71
CA SER A 103 7.90 -11.10 -23.02
C SER A 103 8.98 -10.77 -21.99
N ALA A 104 8.68 -10.87 -20.70
CA ALA A 104 9.52 -10.29 -19.65
C ALA A 104 10.21 -11.34 -18.76
N ILE A 105 9.72 -12.59 -18.76
CA ILE A 105 10.27 -13.67 -17.92
C ILE A 105 11.10 -14.68 -18.73
N LYS A 106 10.56 -15.24 -19.82
CA LYS A 106 11.25 -16.27 -20.61
C LYS A 106 12.26 -15.71 -21.61
N PHE A 107 11.94 -14.59 -22.25
CA PHE A 107 12.79 -14.00 -23.28
C PHE A 107 13.23 -12.55 -22.98
N PRO A 108 13.75 -12.25 -21.77
CA PRO A 108 14.18 -10.88 -21.44
C PRO A 108 15.29 -10.38 -22.36
N ALA A 109 16.11 -11.28 -22.91
CA ALA A 109 17.19 -10.96 -23.85
C ALA A 109 16.71 -10.49 -25.24
N LEU A 110 15.45 -10.77 -25.61
CA LEU A 110 14.86 -10.27 -26.86
C LEU A 110 14.37 -8.82 -26.73
N ASN A 111 14.41 -8.24 -25.53
CA ASN A 111 14.03 -6.85 -25.26
C ASN A 111 15.11 -6.09 -24.46
N PRO A 112 16.29 -5.83 -25.07
CA PRO A 112 17.46 -5.28 -24.37
C PRO A 112 17.27 -3.87 -23.79
N TYR A 113 16.21 -3.15 -24.16
CA TYR A 113 15.84 -1.83 -23.62
C TYR A 113 14.43 -1.80 -23.01
N GLY A 114 13.81 -2.96 -22.76
CA GLY A 114 12.40 -3.04 -22.36
C GLY A 114 12.14 -3.94 -21.16
N ASN A 115 10.89 -4.41 -21.04
CA ASN A 115 10.33 -5.08 -19.88
C ASN A 115 11.22 -6.20 -19.33
N GLN A 116 11.75 -6.01 -18.12
CA GLN A 116 12.57 -6.99 -17.43
C GLN A 116 12.01 -7.23 -16.04
N ILE A 117 11.65 -8.48 -15.77
CA ILE A 117 11.06 -8.89 -14.50
C ILE A 117 11.89 -10.01 -13.88
N ASN A 118 12.16 -9.91 -12.59
CA ASN A 118 12.71 -10.97 -11.77
C ASN A 118 11.57 -11.77 -11.11
N PRO A 119 11.20 -12.95 -11.64
CA PRO A 119 10.15 -13.77 -11.06
C PRO A 119 10.60 -14.49 -9.78
N GLY A 120 11.89 -14.41 -9.43
CA GLY A 120 12.47 -15.08 -8.28
C GLY A 120 11.80 -14.68 -6.97
N THR A 121 11.65 -15.65 -6.08
CA THR A 121 11.20 -15.37 -4.71
C THR A 121 12.30 -14.61 -3.99
N GLN A 122 11.94 -13.47 -3.41
CA GLN A 122 12.81 -12.66 -2.59
C GLN A 122 11.97 -12.19 -1.44
N VAL A 123 12.42 -12.51 -0.23
CA VAL A 123 11.76 -12.10 1.01
C VAL A 123 12.67 -11.08 1.65
N GLN A 124 12.19 -9.86 1.76
CA GLN A 124 12.87 -8.76 2.43
C GLN A 124 11.84 -7.98 3.23
N LYS A 125 12.30 -7.31 4.28
CA LYS A 125 11.47 -6.37 5.01
C LYS A 125 11.11 -5.19 4.10
N GLY A 126 9.82 -4.89 3.97
CA GLY A 126 9.31 -3.81 3.12
C GLY A 126 9.05 -4.25 1.68
N ALA A 127 8.97 -3.27 0.77
CA ALA A 127 8.71 -3.53 -0.63
C ALA A 127 9.94 -4.11 -1.33
N VAL A 128 9.74 -5.16 -2.12
CA VAL A 128 10.75 -5.82 -2.94
C VAL A 128 10.54 -5.43 -4.40
N TYR A 129 11.53 -4.79 -4.99
CA TYR A 129 11.51 -4.46 -6.42
C TYR A 129 11.59 -5.75 -7.26
N LYS A 130 10.68 -5.89 -8.23
CA LYS A 130 10.63 -7.03 -9.14
C LYS A 130 11.05 -6.70 -10.56
N GLY A 131 11.14 -5.43 -10.93
CA GLY A 131 11.53 -5.04 -12.28
C GLY A 131 10.56 -4.05 -12.89
N HIS A 132 10.72 -3.83 -14.19
CA HIS A 132 10.01 -2.80 -14.94
C HIS A 132 9.17 -3.45 -16.05
N TRP A 133 7.93 -2.98 -16.22
CA TRP A 133 7.02 -3.46 -17.25
C TRP A 133 6.13 -2.33 -17.78
N GLY A 134 6.30 -2.02 -19.07
CA GLY A 134 5.62 -0.92 -19.74
C GLY A 134 6.11 0.42 -19.23
N GLN A 135 5.27 1.09 -18.45
CA GLN A 135 5.61 2.32 -17.71
C GLN A 135 5.72 2.08 -16.20
N PHE A 136 5.50 0.84 -15.75
CA PHE A 136 5.32 0.52 -14.34
C PHE A 136 6.55 -0.12 -13.73
N ASP A 137 6.95 0.39 -12.58
CA ASP A 137 7.83 -0.30 -11.65
C ASP A 137 7.02 -1.27 -10.79
N LEU A 138 7.43 -2.53 -10.77
CA LEU A 138 6.72 -3.62 -10.11
C LEU A 138 7.34 -3.88 -8.73
N TRP A 139 6.49 -3.87 -7.71
CA TRP A 139 6.88 -4.05 -6.32
C TRP A 139 6.04 -5.14 -5.66
N VAL A 140 6.66 -5.95 -4.81
CA VAL A 140 5.92 -6.89 -3.94
C VAL A 140 6.06 -6.42 -2.50
N TYR A 141 4.93 -6.17 -1.85
CA TYR A 141 4.87 -5.70 -0.47
C TYR A 141 4.02 -6.64 0.37
N ASN A 142 4.66 -7.30 1.34
CA ASN A 142 3.98 -8.11 2.34
C ASN A 142 4.60 -7.82 3.68
N ASP A 143 3.88 -7.08 4.51
CA ASP A 143 4.30 -6.77 5.85
C ASP A 143 3.11 -6.89 6.79
N TRP A 144 3.38 -7.15 8.07
CA TRP A 144 2.37 -7.47 9.06
C TRP A 144 2.40 -6.47 10.21
N PHE A 145 1.24 -6.25 10.81
CA PHE A 145 1.10 -5.45 12.01
C PHE A 145 0.26 -6.20 13.04
N ILE A 146 0.49 -5.88 14.31
CA ILE A 146 -0.36 -6.36 15.41
C ILE A 146 -1.49 -5.35 15.56
N ASP A 147 -2.72 -5.79 15.39
CA ASP A 147 -3.88 -4.95 15.55
C ASP A 147 -4.07 -4.64 17.06
N PRO A 148 -4.10 -3.35 17.45
CA PRO A 148 -4.24 -2.98 18.86
C PRO A 148 -5.61 -3.35 19.45
N VAL A 149 -6.62 -3.66 18.63
CA VAL A 149 -7.98 -3.99 19.10
C VAL A 149 -8.09 -5.45 19.56
N ASP A 150 -7.49 -6.39 18.83
CA ASP A 150 -7.59 -7.82 19.12
C ASP A 150 -6.24 -8.50 19.45
N GLY A 151 -5.13 -7.78 19.33
CA GLY A 151 -3.78 -8.28 19.61
C GLY A 151 -3.28 -9.31 18.60
N LYS A 152 -3.96 -9.49 17.45
CA LYS A 152 -3.60 -10.48 16.43
C LYS A 152 -2.75 -9.85 15.33
N GLU A 153 -1.87 -10.67 14.76
CA GLU A 153 -1.10 -10.29 13.59
C GLU A 153 -1.98 -10.32 12.33
N LYS A 154 -2.00 -9.21 11.60
CA LYS A 154 -2.75 -9.02 10.36
C LYS A 154 -1.81 -8.44 9.28
N PRO A 155 -2.00 -8.80 8.01
CA PRO A 155 -1.22 -8.17 6.95
C PRO A 155 -1.65 -6.69 6.81
N ILE A 156 -0.69 -5.82 6.52
CA ILE A 156 -0.94 -4.37 6.33
C ILE A 156 -1.84 -4.14 5.10
N LEU A 157 -1.59 -4.90 4.03
CA LEU A 157 -2.46 -4.96 2.86
C LEU A 157 -3.15 -6.32 2.82
N PRO A 158 -4.47 -6.37 2.60
CA PRO A 158 -5.16 -7.64 2.41
C PRO A 158 -4.54 -8.45 1.25
N GLU A 159 -4.36 -9.75 1.43
CA GLU A 159 -3.87 -10.63 0.35
C GLU A 159 -4.78 -10.55 -0.89
N GLY A 160 -4.19 -10.60 -2.09
CA GLY A 160 -4.90 -10.42 -3.35
C GLY A 160 -5.05 -8.95 -3.78
N THR A 161 -4.52 -8.01 -3.00
CA THR A 161 -4.53 -6.59 -3.35
C THR A 161 -3.45 -6.23 -4.38
N VAL A 162 -3.80 -5.33 -5.29
CA VAL A 162 -2.90 -4.57 -6.17
C VAL A 162 -3.17 -3.09 -5.97
N ILE A 163 -2.13 -2.31 -5.71
CA ILE A 163 -2.20 -0.86 -5.64
C ILE A 163 -1.45 -0.28 -6.84
N MET A 164 -2.08 0.67 -7.51
CA MET A 164 -1.50 1.44 -8.60
C MET A 164 -1.45 2.91 -8.16
N SER A 165 -0.26 3.52 -8.26
CA SER A 165 -0.05 4.93 -7.88
C SER A 165 1.13 5.54 -8.62
N GLY A 166 1.38 6.83 -8.42
CA GLY A 166 2.56 7.53 -8.92
C GLY A 166 3.05 8.63 -7.97
N ALA A 167 4.05 9.38 -8.43
CA ALA A 167 4.66 10.48 -7.69
C ALA A 167 3.72 11.68 -7.50
N ASP A 168 2.73 11.84 -8.38
CA ASP A 168 1.78 12.93 -8.37
C ASP A 168 0.81 12.83 -7.17
N LEU A 169 0.76 11.67 -6.46
CA LEU A 169 -0.17 11.42 -5.36
C LEU A 169 0.03 12.45 -4.25
N MET A 170 1.25 12.98 -4.14
CA MET A 170 1.64 14.05 -3.23
C MET A 170 1.24 13.76 -1.78
N GLY A 171 1.45 12.51 -1.36
CA GLY A 171 1.15 12.06 0.00
C GLY A 171 1.95 12.85 1.04
N THR A 172 1.25 13.44 2.00
CA THR A 172 1.85 14.25 3.07
C THR A 172 1.64 13.59 4.41
N ARG A 173 2.71 13.52 5.23
CA ARG A 173 2.62 13.12 6.64
C ARG A 173 2.41 14.38 7.46
N MET A 174 1.23 14.52 8.05
CA MET A 174 0.91 15.64 8.93
C MET A 174 1.04 15.20 10.39
N PHE A 175 1.50 16.12 11.23
CA PHE A 175 1.63 15.91 12.67
C PHE A 175 0.90 17.03 13.39
N GLY A 176 -0.10 16.67 14.17
CA GLY A 176 -0.86 17.59 15.01
C GLY A 176 -0.04 18.11 16.19
N ALA A 177 -0.57 19.16 16.81
CA ALA A 177 -0.04 19.68 18.07
C ALA A 177 -0.08 18.62 19.17
N ILE A 178 0.98 18.53 19.97
CA ILE A 178 1.05 17.64 21.12
C ILE A 178 0.50 18.36 22.33
N ILE A 179 -0.59 17.86 22.92
CA ILE A 179 -1.25 18.48 24.08
C ILE A 179 -0.51 18.14 25.38
N ASP A 180 0.76 18.55 25.48
CA ASP A 180 1.59 18.46 26.69
C ASP A 180 2.38 19.77 26.87
N PRO A 181 2.31 20.41 28.06
CA PRO A 181 3.07 21.62 28.36
C PRO A 181 4.57 21.50 28.13
N ALA A 182 5.16 20.31 28.31
CA ALA A 182 6.59 20.07 28.09
C ALA A 182 7.02 20.30 26.64
N PHE A 183 6.08 20.27 25.71
CA PHE A 183 6.30 20.49 24.27
C PHE A 183 5.65 21.79 23.77
N ILE A 184 5.25 22.69 24.67
CA ILE A 184 4.71 24.03 24.36
C ILE A 184 3.48 23.95 23.43
N TYR A 185 2.75 22.84 23.45
CA TYR A 185 1.60 22.61 22.56
C TYR A 185 1.94 22.70 21.05
N GLY A 186 3.20 22.45 20.67
CA GLY A 186 3.67 22.52 19.29
C GLY A 186 3.45 21.21 18.50
N PRO A 187 3.42 21.27 17.16
CA PRO A 187 3.40 20.07 16.32
C PRO A 187 4.77 19.41 16.31
N MET A 188 4.81 18.11 16.63
CA MET A 188 6.05 17.32 16.61
C MET A 188 5.78 15.92 16.08
N ALA A 189 6.72 15.41 15.27
CA ALA A 189 6.64 14.04 14.78
C ALA A 189 6.88 13.01 15.90
N TYR A 190 7.81 13.32 16.80
CA TYR A 190 8.17 12.51 17.95
C TYR A 190 8.38 13.44 19.14
N ALA A 191 7.60 13.23 20.20
CA ALA A 191 7.71 14.00 21.43
C ALA A 191 8.06 13.06 22.60
N PRO A 192 9.36 12.73 22.77
CA PRO A 192 9.83 11.86 23.85
C PRO A 192 9.92 12.61 25.17
N LYS A 193 9.39 12.02 26.24
CA LYS A 193 9.45 12.52 27.62
C LYS A 193 9.93 11.42 28.55
N SER A 194 10.74 11.78 29.54
CA SER A 194 11.12 10.88 30.63
C SER A 194 10.95 11.59 31.96
N TRP A 195 10.41 10.90 32.96
CA TRP A 195 10.30 11.41 34.33
C TRP A 195 10.54 10.30 35.35
N LEU A 196 10.98 10.68 36.54
CA LEU A 196 11.06 9.79 37.69
C LEU A 196 9.75 9.92 38.49
N GLN A 197 9.22 8.78 38.88
CA GLN A 197 8.18 8.67 39.91
C GLN A 197 8.88 8.11 41.14
N GLU A 198 8.80 8.84 42.26
CA GLU A 198 9.59 8.51 43.44
C GLU A 198 8.97 7.37 44.28
N ASP A 199 7.65 7.17 44.21
CA ASP A 199 6.95 6.17 45.00
C ASP A 199 5.85 5.43 44.19
N PRO A 200 6.08 4.15 43.82
CA PRO A 200 7.35 3.42 43.87
C PRO A 200 8.38 4.01 42.90
N ALA A 201 9.67 3.98 43.28
CA ALA A 201 10.77 4.53 42.49
C ALA A 201 10.86 3.86 41.10
N GLN A 202 10.38 4.54 40.06
CA GLN A 202 10.36 4.07 38.69
C GLN A 202 10.66 5.22 37.72
N ARG A 203 11.39 4.92 36.63
CA ARG A 203 11.59 5.86 35.54
C ARG A 203 10.65 5.52 34.40
N PHE A 204 9.77 6.46 34.07
CA PHE A 204 8.86 6.34 32.95
C PHE A 204 9.45 6.97 31.70
N LEU A 205 9.13 6.36 30.56
CA LEU A 205 9.44 6.84 29.22
C LEU A 205 8.14 6.86 28.43
N MET A 206 7.81 8.00 27.85
CA MET A 206 6.62 8.18 27.03
C MET A 206 7.03 8.81 25.70
N MET A 207 6.46 8.29 24.62
CA MET A 207 6.59 8.88 23.29
C MET A 207 5.19 9.29 22.82
N GLN A 208 4.99 10.59 22.64
CA GLN A 208 3.76 11.14 22.08
C GLN A 208 3.95 11.49 20.61
N SER A 209 2.89 11.34 19.83
CA SER A 209 2.81 11.75 18.42
C SER A 209 1.34 11.80 18.00
N ALA A 210 0.98 12.77 17.16
CA ALA A 210 -0.36 12.90 16.58
C ALA A 210 -0.30 12.84 15.04
N PRO A 211 0.08 11.69 14.45
CA PRO A 211 0.25 11.58 13.00
C PRO A 211 -1.07 11.38 12.25
N LEU A 212 -1.14 11.92 11.03
CA LEU A 212 -2.10 11.54 10.01
C LEU A 212 -1.42 11.54 8.64
N VAL A 213 -1.63 10.49 7.84
CA VAL A 213 -1.12 10.42 6.46
C VAL A 213 -2.24 10.82 5.51
N ILE A 214 -2.01 11.83 4.67
CA ILE A 214 -3.02 12.37 3.78
C ILE A 214 -2.55 12.22 2.33
N PRO A 215 -3.28 11.48 1.47
CA PRO A 215 -3.07 11.52 0.04
C PRO A 215 -3.67 12.81 -0.53
N SER A 216 -2.83 13.76 -0.95
CA SER A 216 -3.32 15.05 -1.44
C SER A 216 -4.12 14.91 -2.73
N ARG A 217 -3.71 13.98 -3.62
CA ARG A 217 -4.43 13.63 -4.85
C ARG A 217 -4.94 12.19 -4.79
N VAL A 218 -5.93 11.94 -3.94
CA VAL A 218 -6.45 10.59 -3.66
C VAL A 218 -6.87 9.79 -4.92
N ASN A 219 -7.31 10.46 -5.98
CA ASN A 219 -7.74 9.83 -7.24
C ASN A 219 -6.60 9.34 -8.13
N GLU A 220 -5.35 9.54 -7.74
CA GLU A 220 -4.20 8.92 -8.40
C GLU A 220 -3.88 7.53 -7.87
N ALA A 221 -4.40 7.17 -6.70
CA ALA A 221 -4.26 5.83 -6.18
C ALA A 221 -5.48 5.00 -6.59
N LEU A 222 -5.25 3.85 -7.23
CA LEU A 222 -6.25 2.81 -7.44
C LEU A 222 -5.88 1.59 -6.61
N CYS A 223 -6.89 0.97 -6.01
CA CYS A 223 -6.74 -0.31 -5.32
C CYS A 223 -7.68 -1.32 -5.96
N ALA A 224 -7.15 -2.48 -6.32
CA ALA A 224 -7.90 -3.60 -6.86
C ALA A 224 -7.70 -4.85 -5.99
N MET A 225 -8.80 -5.50 -5.63
CA MET A 225 -8.79 -6.86 -5.09
C MET A 225 -8.96 -7.84 -6.27
N VAL A 226 -7.94 -8.63 -6.57
CA VAL A 226 -7.84 -9.38 -7.83
C VAL A 226 -7.94 -10.90 -7.68
N VAL A 227 -7.83 -11.43 -6.45
CA VAL A 227 -7.87 -12.88 -6.14
C VAL A 227 -8.98 -13.21 -5.14
#